data_AF-A0A804QIA0-F1
#
_entry.id   AF-A0A804QIA0-F1
#
_cell.length_a   1.000
_cell.length_b   1.000
_cell.length_c   1.000
_cell.angle_alpha   90.00
_cell.angle_beta   90.00
_cell.angle_gamma   90.00
#
_symmetry.space_group_name_H-M   'P 1'
#
loop_
_entity.id
_entity.type
_entity.pdbx_description
1 polymer ?
#
loop_
_entity_poly.entity_id
_entity_poly.type
_entity_poly.pdbx_seq_one_letter_code
_entity_poly.pdbx_strand_id
1 'polypeptide(L)'
;MAAVAEEEVIVVGAGQSGLAVAACLSLRGVRALVLERDDCVGSLWRKRAYDRLHLHLTKKYCALPHAPHPAEAPAYLHRDDFARYLDGYAARFAVRPRLRREVRSARYDPASARWEVEAVDLGTGQAERYAARFLVVASGENAEKFLPEVPGLEAFPGQVMHAVEYRSAEGMRGKAVLVVGSGNSGMEIAYDLAAAGAVTSIVVRGELHLVTKEIWNVAMTLYPYLPVWVIDKLVLLMCAVVFGDTSRHGLRRPAIGPFTMKLTTPGYPVVDVGTYAKIRSGEIRVLPAAVKSVRGNVVEFGDGSRHPFDAIVFATGYRSTVRRWLKVRRRAPHALTNYRIIFTRWSISICTAKKAS
;
A
#
# COMPACT_ATOMS: atom_id res chain seq x y z
N MET A 1 29.54 -22.11 -15.97
CA MET A 1 28.73 -21.69 -14.80
C MET A 1 28.66 -20.18 -14.78
N ALA A 2 27.48 -19.58 -14.64
CA ALA A 2 27.40 -18.13 -14.41
C ALA A 2 28.15 -17.79 -13.11
N ALA A 3 28.99 -16.76 -13.13
CA ALA A 3 29.74 -16.33 -11.95
C ALA A 3 28.77 -15.94 -10.82
N VAL A 4 29.03 -16.43 -9.60
CA VAL A 4 28.23 -16.08 -8.42
C VAL A 4 28.90 -14.88 -7.76
N ALA A 5 28.22 -13.74 -7.70
CA ALA A 5 28.73 -12.56 -7.01
C ALA A 5 28.51 -12.72 -5.49
N GLU A 6 29.59 -12.60 -4.71
CA GLU A 6 29.53 -12.65 -3.25
C GLU A 6 29.28 -11.28 -2.64
N GLU A 7 28.30 -11.22 -1.76
CA GLU A 7 27.89 -10.00 -1.05
C GLU A 7 27.81 -10.27 0.46
N GLU A 8 27.91 -9.22 1.27
CA GLU A 8 27.68 -9.35 2.71
C GLU A 8 26.18 -9.36 3.01
N VAL A 9 25.46 -8.38 2.46
CA VAL A 9 24.00 -8.22 2.60
C VAL A 9 23.36 -8.01 1.23
N ILE A 10 22.29 -8.73 0.94
CA ILE A 10 21.40 -8.44 -0.20
C ILE A 10 20.09 -7.85 0.33
N VAL A 11 19.68 -6.72 -0.23
CA VAL A 11 18.40 -6.05 0.04
C VAL A 11 17.52 -6.18 -1.19
N VAL A 12 16.35 -6.80 -1.04
CA VAL A 12 15.38 -6.98 -2.14
C VAL A 12 14.34 -5.86 -2.09
N GLY A 13 14.45 -4.90 -3.00
CA GLY A 13 13.57 -3.72 -3.14
C GLY A 13 14.27 -2.41 -2.79
N ALA A 14 14.15 -1.41 -3.66
CA ALA A 14 14.62 -0.03 -3.47
C ALA A 14 13.45 0.95 -3.21
N GLY A 15 12.42 0.46 -2.52
CA GLY A 15 11.45 1.33 -1.86
C GLY A 15 12.03 1.98 -0.59
N GLN A 16 11.23 2.79 0.09
CA GLN A 16 11.67 3.53 1.28
C GLN A 16 12.32 2.65 2.37
N SER A 17 11.81 1.43 2.58
CA SER A 17 12.40 0.49 3.55
C SER A 17 13.79 -0.01 3.14
N GLY A 18 13.97 -0.34 1.86
CA GLY A 18 15.24 -0.86 1.35
C GLY A 18 16.32 0.21 1.31
N LEU A 19 15.94 1.43 0.93
CA LEU A 19 16.83 2.60 0.98
C LEU A 19 17.27 2.89 2.42
N ALA A 20 16.34 2.92 3.39
CA ALA A 20 16.67 3.13 4.80
C ALA A 20 17.67 2.10 5.31
N VAL A 21 17.45 0.81 5.04
CA VAL A 21 18.38 -0.25 5.48
C VAL A 21 19.75 -0.08 4.81
N ALA A 22 19.79 0.11 3.50
CA ALA A 22 21.06 0.27 2.78
C ALA A 22 21.88 1.45 3.32
N ALA A 23 21.24 2.59 3.58
CA ALA A 23 21.89 3.75 4.19
C ALA A 23 22.40 3.46 5.61
N CYS A 24 21.57 2.85 6.46
CA CYS A 24 21.96 2.50 7.84
C CYS A 24 23.12 1.49 7.91
N LEU A 25 23.20 0.57 6.94
CA LEU A 25 24.31 -0.37 6.79
C LEU A 25 25.58 0.34 6.29
N SER A 26 25.43 1.23 5.30
CA SER A 26 26.55 2.03 4.77
C SER A 26 27.20 2.88 5.86
N LEU A 27 26.42 3.54 6.72
CA LEU A 27 26.92 4.32 7.86
C LEU A 27 27.69 3.47 8.91
N ARG A 28 27.53 2.15 8.88
CA ARG A 28 28.23 1.19 9.75
C ARG A 28 29.37 0.46 9.02
N GLY A 29 29.71 0.87 7.80
CA GLY A 29 30.76 0.23 7.00
C GLY A 29 30.37 -1.14 6.42
N VAL A 30 29.09 -1.51 6.46
CA VAL A 30 28.59 -2.80 5.93
C VAL A 30 28.14 -2.60 4.48
N ARG A 31 28.71 -3.38 3.56
CA ARG A 31 28.33 -3.32 2.13
C ARG A 31 27.01 -4.05 1.90
N ALA A 32 26.10 -3.42 1.17
CA ALA A 32 24.82 -4.00 0.82
C ALA A 32 24.51 -3.82 -0.67
N LEU A 33 24.18 -4.93 -1.34
CA LEU A 33 23.65 -4.91 -2.70
C LEU A 33 22.13 -4.76 -2.66
N VAL A 34 21.60 -3.68 -3.24
CA VAL A 34 20.15 -3.48 -3.38
C VAL A 34 19.72 -3.90 -4.78
N LEU A 35 18.77 -4.83 -4.88
CA LEU A 35 18.16 -5.28 -6.12
C LEU A 35 16.74 -4.72 -6.24
N GLU A 36 16.44 -3.99 -7.31
CA GLU A 36 15.12 -3.40 -7.56
C GLU A 36 14.59 -3.86 -8.92
N ARG A 37 13.33 -4.31 -8.94
CA ARG A 37 12.67 -4.82 -10.14
C ARG A 37 12.34 -3.71 -11.12
N ASP A 38 11.91 -2.55 -10.64
CA ASP A 38 11.62 -1.40 -11.48
C ASP A 38 12.91 -0.69 -11.94
N ASP A 39 12.77 0.22 -12.89
CA ASP A 39 13.83 1.07 -13.45
C ASP A 39 14.10 2.33 -12.61
N CYS A 40 13.57 2.41 -11.39
CA CYS A 40 13.69 3.58 -10.52
C CYS A 40 13.54 3.19 -9.04
N VAL A 41 14.08 4.03 -8.16
CA VAL A 41 13.84 3.94 -6.72
C VAL A 41 12.47 4.50 -6.36
N GLY A 42 11.86 3.96 -5.30
CA GLY A 42 10.55 4.42 -4.83
C GLY A 42 9.44 4.23 -5.88
N SER A 43 9.49 3.17 -6.67
CA SER A 43 8.58 2.94 -7.82
C SER A 43 7.09 2.96 -7.47
N LEU A 44 6.70 2.63 -6.23
CA LEU A 44 5.33 2.83 -5.72
C LEU A 44 4.86 4.28 -5.94
N TRP A 45 5.67 5.24 -5.52
CA TRP A 45 5.36 6.66 -5.50
C TRP A 45 5.32 7.26 -6.92
N ARG A 46 6.21 6.78 -7.79
CA ARG A 46 6.34 7.28 -9.17
C ARG A 46 5.34 6.63 -10.12
N LYS A 47 5.24 5.31 -10.04
CA LYS A 47 4.58 4.49 -11.06
C LYS A 47 3.24 3.91 -10.64
N ARG A 48 2.87 3.96 -9.36
CA ARG A 48 1.69 3.24 -8.86
C ARG A 48 0.78 4.06 -7.96
N ALA A 49 1.16 5.30 -7.66
CA ALA A 49 0.31 6.27 -6.96
C ALA A 49 -0.50 7.08 -7.97
N TYR A 50 -1.70 7.52 -7.58
CA TYR A 50 -2.50 8.48 -8.32
C TYR A 50 -2.08 9.93 -8.03
N ASP A 51 -2.42 10.84 -8.94
CA ASP A 51 -1.77 12.14 -9.08
C ASP A 51 -1.96 13.02 -7.85
N ARG A 52 -3.19 13.11 -7.33
CA ARG A 52 -3.52 13.92 -6.16
C ARG A 52 -3.02 13.39 -4.81
N LEU A 53 -2.33 12.24 -4.79
CA LEU A 53 -2.02 11.55 -3.55
C LEU A 53 -1.11 12.39 -2.64
N HIS A 54 -1.57 12.62 -1.42
CA HIS A 54 -0.78 13.15 -0.34
C HIS A 54 -0.61 12.10 0.75
N LEU A 55 0.51 12.13 1.47
CA LEU A 55 0.70 11.28 2.63
C LEU A 55 -0.41 11.51 3.66
N HIS A 56 -0.85 10.43 4.29
CA HIS A 56 -1.84 10.48 5.37
C HIS A 56 -1.21 10.79 6.72
N LEU A 57 0.09 10.58 6.85
CA LEU A 57 0.86 10.90 8.03
C LEU A 57 1.62 12.20 7.82
N THR A 58 1.80 12.94 8.91
CA THR A 58 2.59 14.17 8.89
C THR A 58 4.06 13.86 8.63
N LYS A 59 4.79 14.82 8.02
CA LYS A 59 6.19 14.68 7.61
C LYS A 59 7.10 14.14 8.71
N LYS A 60 6.85 14.48 9.99
CA LYS A 60 7.60 13.98 11.14
C LYS A 60 7.63 12.45 11.25
N TYR A 61 6.57 11.77 10.79
CA TYR A 61 6.47 10.30 10.83
C TYR A 61 6.91 9.63 9.51
N CYS A 62 7.25 10.42 8.50
CA CYS A 62 7.59 9.95 7.16
C CYS A 62 9.07 10.17 6.82
N ALA A 63 9.88 10.63 7.77
CA ALA A 63 11.32 10.78 7.59
C ALA A 63 12.03 9.44 7.71
N LEU A 64 12.87 9.10 6.73
CA LEU A 64 13.81 8.00 6.82
C LEU A 64 14.95 8.35 7.80
N PRO A 65 15.58 7.32 8.41
CA PRO A 65 16.65 7.51 9.39
C PRO A 65 17.74 8.46 8.90
N HIS A 66 18.24 9.32 9.78
CA HIS A 66 19.34 10.26 9.49
C HIS A 66 19.04 11.33 8.40
N ALA A 67 17.79 11.45 7.94
CA ALA A 67 17.39 12.45 6.95
C ALA A 67 15.99 13.01 7.26
N PRO A 68 15.85 13.93 8.23
CA PRO A 68 14.58 14.61 8.47
C PRO A 68 14.13 15.39 7.23
N HIS A 69 12.81 15.59 7.12
CA HIS A 69 12.25 16.49 6.11
C HIS A 69 12.60 17.95 6.42
N PRO A 70 12.79 18.82 5.41
CA PRO A 70 13.01 20.26 5.62
C PRO A 70 11.92 20.92 6.47
N ALA A 71 12.26 22.00 7.18
CA ALA A 71 11.33 22.72 8.05
C ALA A 71 10.18 23.35 7.25
N GLU A 72 10.48 23.78 6.02
CA GLU A 72 9.58 24.45 5.07
C GLU A 72 8.66 23.46 4.34
N ALA A 73 8.98 22.16 4.36
CA ALA A 73 8.16 21.15 3.69
C ALA A 73 6.73 21.10 4.26
N PRO A 74 5.69 20.85 3.45
CA PRO A 74 4.32 20.82 3.93
C PRO A 74 4.12 19.72 4.97
N ALA A 75 3.15 19.91 5.87
CA ALA A 75 2.86 18.94 6.92
C ALA A 75 2.50 17.55 6.35
N TYR A 76 1.76 17.50 5.24
CA TYR A 76 1.43 16.29 4.49
C TYR A 76 2.04 16.41 3.10
N LEU A 77 3.03 15.57 2.79
CA LEU A 77 3.79 15.66 1.54
C LEU A 77 2.96 15.16 0.36
N HIS A 78 3.11 15.80 -0.80
CA HIS A 78 2.64 15.25 -2.07
C HIS A 78 3.45 14.00 -2.43
N ARG A 79 2.87 13.08 -3.21
CA ARG A 79 3.59 11.87 -3.66
C ARG A 79 4.91 12.20 -4.37
N ASP A 80 4.96 13.29 -5.13
CA ASP A 80 6.12 13.70 -5.92
C ASP A 80 7.20 14.31 -5.02
N ASP A 81 6.82 15.04 -3.97
CA ASP A 81 7.75 15.53 -2.95
C ASP A 81 8.40 14.36 -2.22
N PHE A 82 7.60 13.36 -1.85
CA PHE A 82 8.13 12.18 -1.20
C PHE A 82 9.02 11.35 -2.14
N ALA A 83 8.67 11.24 -3.43
CA ALA A 83 9.52 10.59 -4.42
C ALA A 83 10.87 11.31 -4.57
N ARG A 84 10.87 12.66 -4.70
CA ARG A 84 12.10 13.47 -4.72
C ARG A 84 12.93 13.31 -3.45
N TYR A 85 12.28 13.24 -2.31
CA TYR A 85 12.94 12.95 -1.03
C TYR A 85 13.67 11.60 -1.05
N LEU A 86 13.07 10.55 -1.64
CA LEU A 86 13.72 9.23 -1.77
C LEU A 86 14.94 9.26 -2.71
N ASP A 87 14.91 10.05 -3.80
CA ASP A 87 16.09 10.24 -4.66
C ASP A 87 17.21 10.93 -3.90
N GLY A 88 16.88 12.04 -3.21
CA GLY A 88 17.83 12.78 -2.39
C GLY A 88 18.42 11.92 -1.28
N TYR A 89 17.62 11.02 -0.69
CA TYR A 89 18.07 10.06 0.30
C TYR A 89 19.06 9.05 -0.29
N ALA A 90 18.73 8.44 -1.44
CA ALA A 90 19.62 7.50 -2.11
C ALA A 90 20.95 8.17 -2.50
N ALA A 91 20.91 9.40 -3.02
CA ALA A 91 22.09 10.19 -3.36
C ALA A 91 22.94 10.53 -2.13
N ARG A 92 22.31 11.03 -1.05
CA ARG A 92 22.98 11.44 0.20
C ARG A 92 23.79 10.30 0.84
N PHE A 93 23.27 9.09 0.81
CA PHE A 93 23.92 7.91 1.39
C PHE A 93 24.62 7.03 0.34
N ALA A 94 24.82 7.54 -0.87
CA ALA A 94 25.45 6.84 -1.99
C ALA A 94 24.89 5.43 -2.24
N VAL A 95 23.60 5.22 -1.98
CA VAL A 95 22.91 3.95 -2.24
C VAL A 95 22.67 3.87 -3.74
N ARG A 96 23.31 2.90 -4.41
CA ARG A 96 23.17 2.66 -5.86
C ARG A 96 22.51 1.30 -6.10
N PRO A 97 21.18 1.21 -6.15
CA PRO A 97 20.50 -0.04 -6.46
C PRO A 97 20.77 -0.52 -7.87
N ARG A 98 20.88 -1.84 -8.05
CA ARG A 98 20.79 -2.47 -9.38
C ARG A 98 19.32 -2.52 -9.77
N LEU A 99 18.93 -1.57 -10.61
CA LEU A 99 17.58 -1.43 -11.15
C LEU A 99 17.29 -2.49 -12.21
N ARG A 100 16.02 -2.77 -12.49
CA ARG A 100 15.57 -3.81 -13.43
C ARG A 100 16.01 -5.24 -13.05
N ARG A 101 16.36 -5.50 -11.79
CA ARG A 101 16.71 -6.84 -11.28
C ARG A 101 15.52 -7.43 -10.55
N GLU A 102 14.84 -8.37 -11.21
CA GLU A 102 13.76 -9.11 -10.56
C GLU A 102 14.29 -10.34 -9.84
N VAL A 103 14.23 -10.33 -8.52
CA VAL A 103 14.53 -11.52 -7.71
C VAL A 103 13.43 -12.57 -7.91
N ARG A 104 13.82 -13.72 -8.46
CA ARG A 104 12.93 -14.87 -8.74
C ARG A 104 12.95 -15.91 -7.64
N SER A 105 14.09 -16.08 -6.99
CA SER A 105 14.27 -17.08 -5.94
C SER A 105 15.31 -16.60 -4.92
N ALA A 106 15.06 -16.87 -3.65
CA ALA A 106 16.04 -16.72 -2.58
C ALA A 106 15.90 -17.90 -1.63
N ARG A 107 16.96 -18.69 -1.45
CA ARG A 107 17.00 -19.86 -0.57
C ARG A 107 18.22 -19.80 0.33
N TYR A 108 18.09 -20.24 1.57
CA TYR A 108 19.24 -20.37 2.45
C TYR A 108 19.86 -21.75 2.28
N ASP A 109 21.16 -21.79 2.00
CA ASP A 109 21.97 -22.99 1.99
C ASP A 109 22.70 -23.15 3.34
N PRO A 110 22.33 -24.17 4.15
CA PRO A 110 23.01 -24.44 5.41
C PRO A 110 24.48 -24.88 5.25
N ALA A 111 24.85 -25.48 4.11
CA ALA A 111 26.21 -26.00 3.91
C ALA A 111 27.21 -24.85 3.76
N SER A 112 26.87 -23.84 2.96
CA SER A 112 27.67 -22.61 2.81
C SER A 112 27.36 -21.52 3.85
N ALA A 113 26.33 -21.71 4.68
CA ALA A 113 25.80 -20.71 5.61
C ALA A 113 25.47 -19.35 4.93
N ARG A 114 24.94 -19.42 3.71
CA ARG A 114 24.64 -18.26 2.85
C ARG A 114 23.27 -18.36 2.19
N TRP A 115 22.75 -17.21 1.82
CA TRP A 115 21.61 -17.05 0.93
C TRP A 115 22.06 -17.14 -0.52
N GLU A 116 21.46 -18.04 -1.28
CA GLU A 116 21.56 -18.10 -2.73
C GLU A 116 20.37 -17.35 -3.33
N VAL A 117 20.65 -16.28 -4.07
CA VAL A 117 19.65 -15.39 -4.67
C VAL A 117 19.78 -15.45 -6.19
N GLU A 118 18.67 -15.73 -6.85
CA GLU A 118 18.54 -15.75 -8.30
C GLU A 118 17.70 -14.55 -8.74
N ALA A 119 18.27 -13.74 -9.61
CA ALA A 119 17.62 -12.59 -10.21
C ALA A 119 17.68 -12.67 -11.74
N VAL A 120 16.83 -11.90 -12.40
CA VAL A 120 16.86 -11.70 -13.85
C VAL A 120 16.97 -10.21 -14.12
N ASP A 121 17.91 -9.82 -14.98
CA ASP A 121 17.94 -8.48 -15.57
C ASP A 121 16.80 -8.38 -16.59
N LEU A 122 15.78 -7.58 -16.29
CA LEU A 122 14.60 -7.39 -17.15
C LEU A 122 14.90 -6.61 -18.43
N GLY A 123 16.05 -5.94 -18.52
CA GLY A 123 16.49 -5.27 -19.74
C GLY A 123 17.14 -6.22 -20.75
N THR A 124 17.87 -7.23 -20.28
CA THR A 124 18.63 -8.16 -21.14
C THR A 124 18.10 -9.59 -21.15
N GLY A 125 17.22 -9.94 -20.20
CA GLY A 125 16.76 -11.31 -19.96
C GLY A 125 17.81 -12.21 -19.29
N GLN A 126 18.99 -11.68 -18.95
CA GLN A 126 20.08 -12.48 -18.39
C GLN A 126 19.80 -12.88 -16.94
N ALA A 127 20.05 -14.16 -16.63
CA ALA A 127 19.98 -14.67 -15.28
C ALA A 127 21.26 -14.30 -14.51
N GLU A 128 21.08 -13.74 -13.31
CA GLU A 128 22.15 -13.35 -12.40
C GLU A 128 22.05 -14.19 -11.11
N ARG A 129 23.20 -14.61 -10.56
CA ARG A 129 23.27 -15.39 -9.31
C ARG A 129 24.14 -14.68 -8.28
N TYR A 130 23.65 -14.64 -7.06
CA TYR A 130 24.29 -13.97 -5.94
C TYR A 130 24.34 -14.87 -4.71
N ALA A 131 25.37 -14.70 -3.89
CA ALA A 131 25.49 -15.36 -2.58
C ALA A 131 25.69 -14.30 -1.48
N ALA A 132 24.94 -14.38 -0.38
CA ALA A 132 25.09 -13.40 0.72
C ALA A 132 24.94 -14.00 2.12
N ARG A 133 25.58 -13.39 3.12
CA ARG A 133 25.44 -13.82 4.53
C ARG A 133 24.08 -13.43 5.11
N PHE A 134 23.54 -12.30 4.67
CA PHE A 134 22.27 -11.75 5.14
C PHE A 134 21.34 -11.42 3.97
N LEU A 135 20.04 -11.60 4.18
CA LEU A 135 19.01 -11.22 3.24
C LEU A 135 18.01 -10.28 3.93
N VAL A 136 17.78 -9.12 3.35
CA VAL A 136 16.79 -8.15 3.80
C VAL A 136 15.63 -8.15 2.82
N VAL A 137 14.43 -8.41 3.33
CA VAL A 137 13.20 -8.40 2.55
C VAL A 137 12.59 -7.00 2.66
N ALA A 138 12.68 -6.23 1.57
CA ALA A 138 12.19 -4.85 1.45
C ALA A 138 11.27 -4.64 0.24
N SER A 139 10.68 -5.72 -0.30
CA SER A 139 9.82 -5.71 -1.49
C SER A 139 8.39 -5.19 -1.24
N GLY A 140 8.07 -4.82 0.01
CA GLY A 140 6.76 -4.36 0.43
C GLY A 140 5.69 -5.45 0.54
N GLU A 141 4.53 -5.08 1.10
CA GLU A 141 3.37 -5.96 1.26
C GLU A 141 2.33 -5.78 0.13
N ASN A 142 2.37 -4.64 -0.58
CA ASN A 142 1.42 -4.26 -1.62
C ASN A 142 2.01 -4.38 -3.03
N ALA A 143 2.43 -5.60 -3.40
CA ALA A 143 3.22 -5.80 -4.62
C ALA A 143 2.40 -6.19 -5.84
N GLU A 144 1.36 -7.01 -5.67
CA GLU A 144 0.54 -7.54 -6.76
C GLU A 144 -0.93 -7.13 -6.56
N LYS A 145 -1.57 -6.58 -7.59
CA LYS A 145 -3.00 -6.21 -7.52
C LYS A 145 -3.86 -7.44 -7.26
N PHE A 146 -4.90 -7.30 -6.44
CA PHE A 146 -5.89 -8.35 -6.25
C PHE A 146 -7.16 -7.99 -7.02
N LEU A 147 -7.40 -8.64 -8.14
CA LEU A 147 -8.68 -8.56 -8.85
C LEU A 147 -9.54 -9.76 -8.46
N PRO A 148 -10.79 -9.54 -7.98
CA PRO A 148 -11.73 -10.63 -7.76
C PRO A 148 -12.18 -11.21 -9.10
N GLU A 149 -12.45 -12.51 -9.13
CA GLU A 149 -13.14 -13.13 -10.26
C GLU A 149 -14.59 -12.65 -10.26
N VAL A 150 -15.01 -12.01 -11.34
CA VAL A 150 -16.38 -11.50 -11.52
C VAL A 150 -16.88 -12.03 -12.87
N PRO A 151 -17.88 -12.93 -12.88
CA PRO A 151 -18.43 -13.47 -14.12
C PRO A 151 -18.93 -12.37 -15.07
N GLY A 152 -18.52 -12.42 -16.34
CA GLY A 152 -18.93 -11.49 -17.39
C GLY A 152 -18.17 -10.15 -17.41
N LEU A 153 -17.19 -9.96 -16.52
CA LEU A 153 -16.39 -8.73 -16.46
C LEU A 153 -15.57 -8.51 -17.74
N GLU A 154 -15.09 -9.58 -18.35
CA GLU A 154 -14.35 -9.58 -19.62
C GLU A 154 -15.16 -9.03 -20.80
N ALA A 155 -16.49 -9.09 -20.72
CA ALA A 155 -17.40 -8.56 -21.74
C ALA A 155 -17.93 -7.15 -21.41
N PHE A 156 -17.43 -6.52 -20.33
CA PHE A 156 -17.81 -5.16 -19.97
C PHE A 156 -17.28 -4.18 -21.04
N PRO A 157 -18.16 -3.38 -21.69
CA PRO A 157 -17.75 -2.53 -22.82
C PRO A 157 -16.97 -1.28 -22.39
N GLY A 158 -17.03 -0.93 -21.10
CA GLY A 158 -16.39 0.25 -20.52
C GLY A 158 -14.98 -0.01 -20.01
N GLN A 159 -14.39 1.01 -19.38
CA GLN A 159 -13.04 0.89 -18.85
C GLN A 159 -13.03 0.13 -17.52
N VAL A 160 -12.23 -0.93 -17.43
CA VAL A 160 -11.96 -1.65 -16.17
C VAL A 160 -10.51 -1.44 -15.77
N MET A 161 -10.27 -1.00 -14.54
CA MET A 161 -8.91 -0.83 -14.01
C MET A 161 -8.83 -1.17 -12.53
N HIS A 162 -7.63 -1.47 -12.05
CA HIS A 162 -7.34 -1.52 -10.62
C HIS A 162 -6.83 -0.16 -10.13
N ALA A 163 -6.93 0.12 -8.82
CA ALA A 163 -6.43 1.33 -8.20
C ALA A 163 -4.92 1.62 -8.45
N VAL A 164 -4.15 0.62 -8.89
CA VAL A 164 -2.72 0.76 -9.24
C VAL A 164 -2.51 1.39 -10.61
N GLU A 165 -3.52 1.27 -11.48
CA GLU A 165 -3.56 1.79 -12.84
C GLU A 165 -4.25 3.16 -12.90
N TYR A 166 -5.05 3.49 -11.88
CA TYR A 166 -5.70 4.79 -11.74
C TYR A 166 -4.68 5.90 -11.52
N ARG A 167 -4.76 6.97 -12.32
CA ARG A 167 -3.92 8.17 -12.20
C ARG A 167 -4.71 9.38 -11.75
N SER A 168 -5.84 9.64 -12.40
CA SER A 168 -6.69 10.78 -12.15
C SER A 168 -8.11 10.47 -12.63
N ALA A 169 -9.04 11.37 -12.33
CA ALA A 169 -10.41 11.31 -12.85
C ALA A 169 -10.54 11.83 -14.30
N GLU A 170 -9.43 11.99 -15.02
CA GLU A 170 -9.44 12.46 -16.41
C GLU A 170 -10.32 11.56 -17.30
N GLY A 171 -11.15 12.20 -18.13
CA GLY A 171 -12.08 11.49 -19.01
C GLY A 171 -13.28 10.80 -18.33
N MET A 172 -13.48 10.99 -17.01
CA MET A 172 -14.57 10.38 -16.24
C MET A 172 -15.75 11.33 -15.96
N ARG A 173 -15.65 12.60 -16.32
CA ARG A 173 -16.73 13.59 -16.12
C ARG A 173 -18.03 13.13 -16.80
N GLY A 174 -19.14 13.18 -16.07
CA GLY A 174 -20.46 12.76 -16.53
C GLY A 174 -20.67 11.26 -16.67
N LYS A 175 -19.62 10.43 -16.53
CA LYS A 175 -19.71 8.98 -16.63
C LYS A 175 -20.16 8.35 -15.31
N ALA A 176 -20.92 7.27 -15.39
CA ALA A 176 -21.25 6.43 -14.25
C ALA A 176 -20.05 5.54 -13.90
N VAL A 177 -19.41 5.79 -12.76
CA VAL A 177 -18.19 5.06 -12.35
C VAL A 177 -18.42 4.30 -11.05
N LEU A 178 -18.15 2.99 -11.08
CA LEU A 178 -18.21 2.11 -9.92
C LEU A 178 -16.82 1.93 -9.31
N VAL A 179 -16.63 2.31 -8.05
CA VAL A 179 -15.44 1.99 -7.27
C VAL A 179 -15.72 0.77 -6.40
N VAL A 180 -15.00 -0.33 -6.64
CA VAL A 180 -15.17 -1.58 -5.89
C VAL A 180 -14.17 -1.64 -4.74
N GLY A 181 -14.64 -1.41 -3.52
CA GLY A 181 -13.84 -1.47 -2.29
C GLY A 181 -13.71 -0.12 -1.60
N SER A 182 -13.75 -0.14 -0.27
CA SER A 182 -13.85 1.05 0.60
C SER A 182 -12.65 1.26 1.51
N GLY A 183 -11.48 0.73 1.13
CA GLY A 183 -10.21 1.07 1.79
C GLY A 183 -9.76 2.49 1.43
N ASN A 184 -8.61 2.93 1.97
CA ASN A 184 -8.05 4.26 1.70
C ASN A 184 -8.01 4.61 0.20
N SER A 185 -7.49 3.71 -0.67
CA SER A 185 -7.54 3.93 -2.13
C SER A 185 -8.94 4.17 -2.66
N GLY A 186 -9.89 3.32 -2.30
CA GLY A 186 -11.24 3.37 -2.87
C GLY A 186 -11.97 4.64 -2.46
N MET A 187 -11.82 5.03 -1.19
CA MET A 187 -12.42 6.26 -0.67
C MET A 187 -11.81 7.50 -1.33
N GLU A 188 -10.49 7.55 -1.50
CA GLU A 188 -9.83 8.68 -2.18
C GLU A 188 -10.16 8.74 -3.67
N ILE A 189 -10.15 7.61 -4.38
CA ILE A 189 -10.51 7.56 -5.80
C ILE A 189 -11.98 7.95 -6.00
N ALA A 190 -12.89 7.47 -5.15
CA ALA A 190 -14.30 7.85 -5.22
C ALA A 190 -14.50 9.36 -5.01
N TYR A 191 -13.74 9.97 -4.08
CA TYR A 191 -13.75 11.41 -3.93
C TYR A 191 -13.23 12.14 -5.16
N ASP A 192 -12.11 11.67 -5.73
CA ASP A 192 -11.50 12.31 -6.92
C ASP A 192 -12.46 12.29 -8.11
N LEU A 193 -13.07 11.14 -8.36
CA LEU A 193 -14.09 10.95 -9.40
C LEU A 193 -15.29 11.87 -9.19
N ALA A 194 -15.85 11.91 -7.98
CA ALA A 194 -17.00 12.77 -7.67
C ALA A 194 -16.65 14.25 -7.79
N ALA A 195 -15.48 14.67 -7.29
CA ALA A 195 -15.01 16.04 -7.39
C ALA A 195 -14.77 16.49 -8.85
N ALA A 196 -14.39 15.57 -9.73
CA ALA A 196 -14.23 15.82 -11.16
C ALA A 196 -15.55 15.79 -11.96
N GLY A 197 -16.67 15.46 -11.30
CA GLY A 197 -18.02 15.43 -11.89
C GLY A 197 -18.43 14.07 -12.48
N ALA A 198 -17.81 12.97 -12.07
CA ALA A 198 -18.28 11.62 -12.40
C ALA A 198 -19.46 11.22 -11.50
N VAL A 199 -20.45 10.50 -12.06
CA VAL A 199 -21.56 9.93 -11.30
C VAL A 199 -21.04 8.70 -10.56
N THR A 200 -20.62 8.90 -9.31
CA THR A 200 -19.76 7.94 -8.60
C THR A 200 -20.57 7.06 -7.66
N SER A 201 -20.36 5.75 -7.74
CA SER A 201 -20.84 4.78 -6.75
C SER A 201 -19.67 4.03 -6.12
N ILE A 202 -19.76 3.69 -4.84
CA ILE A 202 -18.72 2.94 -4.12
C ILE A 202 -19.30 1.72 -3.42
N VAL A 203 -18.63 0.59 -3.56
CA VAL A 203 -18.99 -0.66 -2.88
C VAL A 203 -18.35 -0.71 -1.49
N VAL A 204 -19.19 -0.76 -0.45
CA VAL A 204 -18.80 -0.83 0.96
C VAL A 204 -19.39 -2.11 1.56
N ARG A 205 -18.61 -3.20 1.58
CA ARG A 205 -19.10 -4.53 2.01
C ARG A 205 -19.04 -4.77 3.52
N GLY A 206 -18.23 -4.01 4.23
CA GLY A 206 -17.87 -4.30 5.61
C GLY A 206 -17.74 -3.04 6.44
N GLU A 207 -17.43 -3.24 7.71
CA GLU A 207 -17.25 -2.17 8.66
C GLU A 207 -15.92 -1.45 8.43
N LEU A 208 -15.92 -0.12 8.60
CA LEU A 208 -14.72 0.70 8.54
C LEU A 208 -14.79 1.86 9.54
N HIS A 209 -13.63 2.23 10.06
CA HIS A 209 -13.47 3.48 10.80
C HIS A 209 -13.09 4.60 9.84
N LEU A 210 -13.79 5.72 9.93
CA LEU A 210 -13.37 6.98 9.32
C LEU A 210 -12.62 7.81 10.36
N VAL A 211 -11.47 8.37 9.97
CA VAL A 211 -10.69 9.32 10.78
C VAL A 211 -10.23 10.46 9.89
N THR A 212 -10.08 11.68 10.41
CA THR A 212 -9.38 12.74 9.67
C THR A 212 -7.87 12.63 9.89
N LYS A 213 -7.08 13.31 9.06
CA LYS A 213 -5.62 13.39 9.22
C LYS A 213 -5.22 14.04 10.54
N GLU A 214 -5.99 15.01 11.02
CA GLU A 214 -5.78 15.77 12.25
C GLU A 214 -6.06 14.90 13.47
N ILE A 215 -7.21 14.21 13.49
CA ILE A 215 -7.58 13.26 14.54
C ILE A 215 -6.50 12.16 14.65
N TRP A 216 -6.06 11.63 13.51
CA TRP A 216 -5.01 10.62 13.48
C TRP A 216 -3.68 11.17 14.02
N ASN A 217 -3.32 12.41 13.68
CA ASN A 217 -2.09 13.05 14.16
C ASN A 217 -2.13 13.33 15.68
N VAL A 218 -3.27 13.71 16.24
CA VAL A 218 -3.47 13.82 17.71
C VAL A 218 -3.21 12.48 18.36
N ALA A 219 -3.84 11.42 17.85
CA ALA A 219 -3.69 10.08 18.40
C ALA A 219 -2.26 9.55 18.29
N MET A 220 -1.58 9.78 17.16
CA MET A 220 -0.15 9.46 16.99
C MET A 220 0.77 10.26 17.91
N THR A 221 0.39 11.48 18.29
CA THR A 221 1.16 12.32 19.23
C THR A 221 0.99 11.83 20.68
N LEU A 222 -0.20 11.33 21.04
CA LEU A 222 -0.49 10.78 22.36
C LEU A 222 -0.03 9.33 22.53
N TYR A 223 0.23 8.61 21.44
CA TYR A 223 0.61 7.20 21.44
C TYR A 223 1.76 6.82 22.39
N PRO A 224 2.83 7.62 22.56
CA PRO A 224 3.89 7.33 23.52
C PRO A 224 3.50 7.50 24.99
N TYR A 225 2.40 8.23 25.26
CA TYR A 225 2.06 8.71 26.61
C TYR A 225 0.81 8.04 27.20
N LEU A 226 -0.08 7.49 26.35
CA LEU A 226 -1.36 6.95 26.77
C LEU A 226 -1.56 5.49 26.31
N PRO A 227 -2.28 4.67 27.09
CA PRO A 227 -2.71 3.35 26.66
C PRO A 227 -3.62 3.41 25.42
N VAL A 228 -3.51 2.41 24.54
CA VAL A 228 -4.26 2.33 23.27
C VAL A 228 -5.77 2.45 23.46
N TRP A 229 -6.35 1.86 24.51
CA TRP A 229 -7.79 1.93 24.76
C TRP A 229 -8.27 3.36 25.09
N VAL A 230 -7.43 4.20 25.72
CA VAL A 230 -7.72 5.61 25.99
C VAL A 230 -7.72 6.38 24.68
N ILE A 231 -6.70 6.14 23.85
CA ILE A 231 -6.56 6.76 22.53
C ILE A 231 -7.77 6.40 21.65
N ASP A 232 -8.19 5.13 21.65
CA ASP A 232 -9.37 4.70 20.90
C ASP A 232 -10.64 5.42 21.34
N LYS A 233 -10.90 5.53 22.64
CA LYS A 233 -12.06 6.29 23.15
C LYS A 233 -12.01 7.75 22.73
N LEU A 234 -10.85 8.39 22.84
CA LEU A 234 -10.66 9.79 22.45
C LEU A 234 -10.87 9.98 20.94
N VAL A 235 -10.29 9.11 20.12
CA VAL A 235 -10.45 9.14 18.66
C VAL A 235 -11.92 8.95 18.28
N LEU A 236 -12.61 7.98 18.89
CA LEU A 236 -14.02 7.72 18.62
C LEU A 236 -14.90 8.90 19.03
N LEU A 237 -14.60 9.58 20.14
CA LEU A 237 -15.28 10.81 20.54
C LEU A 237 -15.10 11.92 19.49
N MET A 238 -13.85 12.20 19.08
CA MET A 238 -13.57 13.19 18.04
C MET A 238 -14.24 12.84 16.70
N CYS A 239 -14.23 11.56 16.32
CA CYS A 239 -14.91 11.09 15.11
C CYS A 239 -16.43 11.22 15.20
N ALA A 240 -17.02 11.03 16.38
CA ALA A 240 -18.45 11.26 16.58
C ALA A 240 -18.81 12.74 16.41
N VAL A 241 -17.97 13.66 16.87
CA VAL A 241 -18.15 15.11 16.67
C VAL A 241 -18.03 15.50 15.19
N VAL A 242 -17.02 14.97 14.48
CA VAL A 242 -16.74 15.34 13.09
C VAL A 242 -17.70 14.67 12.09
N PHE A 243 -17.93 13.37 12.25
CA PHE A 243 -18.68 12.58 11.25
C PHE A 243 -20.13 12.29 11.66
N GLY A 244 -20.49 12.46 12.93
CA GLY A 244 -21.81 12.06 13.44
C GLY A 244 -22.04 10.55 13.35
N ASP A 245 -23.28 10.15 13.10
CA ASP A 245 -23.65 8.75 12.86
C ASP A 245 -23.52 8.40 11.37
N THR A 246 -22.41 7.75 11.02
CA THR A 246 -22.07 7.38 9.64
C THR A 246 -22.89 6.20 9.11
N SER A 247 -23.56 5.45 9.99
CA SER A 247 -24.32 4.25 9.61
C SER A 247 -25.55 4.59 8.77
N ARG A 248 -26.13 5.79 8.96
CA ARG A 248 -27.23 6.36 8.17
C ARG A 248 -26.90 6.50 6.70
N HIS A 249 -25.61 6.54 6.36
CA HIS A 249 -25.10 6.65 5.01
C HIS A 249 -24.42 5.36 4.53
N GLY A 250 -24.69 4.22 5.18
CA GLY A 250 -24.16 2.91 4.79
C GLY A 250 -22.74 2.61 5.28
N LEU A 251 -22.14 3.49 6.09
CA LEU A 251 -20.79 3.30 6.63
C LEU A 251 -20.85 2.87 8.10
N ARG A 252 -20.84 1.57 8.33
CA ARG A 252 -20.88 0.98 9.69
C ARG A 252 -19.49 0.93 10.29
N ARG A 253 -19.38 1.21 11.58
CA ARG A 253 -18.10 1.19 12.32
C ARG A 253 -17.89 -0.17 12.99
N PRO A 254 -16.64 -0.68 13.04
CA PRO A 254 -16.29 -1.84 13.85
C PRO A 254 -16.49 -1.59 15.35
N ALA A 255 -16.76 -2.67 16.08
CA ALA A 255 -16.90 -2.62 17.55
C ALA A 255 -15.59 -2.31 18.28
N ILE A 256 -14.45 -2.75 17.72
CA ILE A 256 -13.11 -2.45 18.24
C ILE A 256 -12.68 -1.06 17.80
N GLY A 257 -11.86 -0.36 18.60
CA GLY A 257 -11.40 0.99 18.27
C GLY A 257 -10.40 1.06 17.11
N PRO A 258 -10.19 2.23 16.47
CA PRO A 258 -9.36 2.37 15.28
C PRO A 258 -7.88 1.95 15.44
N PHE A 259 -7.25 2.26 16.57
CA PHE A 259 -5.86 1.87 16.88
C PHE A 259 -5.78 0.40 17.25
N THR A 260 -6.70 -0.10 18.08
CA THR A 260 -6.79 -1.53 18.36
C THR A 260 -6.95 -2.32 17.06
N MET A 261 -7.85 -1.89 16.16
CA MET A 261 -8.05 -2.50 14.84
C MET A 261 -6.76 -2.54 14.03
N LYS A 262 -6.01 -1.44 13.98
CA LYS A 262 -4.72 -1.37 13.28
C LYS A 262 -3.69 -2.36 13.85
N LEU A 263 -3.70 -2.60 15.16
CA LEU A 263 -2.73 -3.47 15.83
C LEU A 263 -3.10 -4.96 15.75
N THR A 264 -4.39 -5.29 15.82
CA THR A 264 -4.85 -6.68 15.98
C THR A 264 -5.41 -7.28 14.71
N THR A 265 -5.81 -6.45 13.73
CA THR A 265 -6.48 -6.92 12.52
C THR A 265 -5.71 -6.57 11.23
N PRO A 266 -6.10 -7.19 10.10
CA PRO A 266 -5.72 -6.73 8.77
C PRO A 266 -6.28 -5.38 8.33
N GLY A 267 -7.33 -4.89 9.00
CA GLY A 267 -8.02 -3.66 8.64
C GLY A 267 -7.26 -2.42 9.08
N TYR A 268 -7.33 -1.37 8.27
CA TYR A 268 -6.81 -0.06 8.59
C TYR A 268 -7.95 0.94 8.63
N PRO A 269 -7.96 1.88 9.59
CA PRO A 269 -8.86 3.04 9.51
C PRO A 269 -8.66 3.77 8.19
N VAL A 270 -9.77 4.22 7.62
CA VAL A 270 -9.78 5.07 6.44
C VAL A 270 -9.57 6.50 6.88
N VAL A 271 -8.52 7.11 6.35
CA VAL A 271 -8.26 8.53 6.51
C VAL A 271 -9.12 9.27 5.48
N ASP A 272 -10.21 9.86 5.94
CA ASP A 272 -11.12 10.61 5.09
C ASP A 272 -10.47 11.93 4.65
N VAL A 273 -10.57 12.21 3.35
CA VAL A 273 -10.08 13.45 2.71
C VAL A 273 -11.22 14.28 2.12
N GLY A 274 -12.46 14.06 2.58
CA GLY A 274 -13.68 14.68 2.06
C GLY A 274 -14.65 13.70 1.39
N THR A 275 -14.31 12.43 1.27
CA THR A 275 -15.18 11.40 0.65
C THR A 275 -16.50 11.28 1.40
N TYR A 276 -16.46 11.28 2.74
CA TYR A 276 -17.66 11.19 3.55
C TYR A 276 -18.60 12.38 3.33
N ALA A 277 -18.07 13.59 3.16
CA ALA A 277 -18.90 14.76 2.88
C ALA A 277 -19.71 14.59 1.58
N LYS A 278 -19.09 14.00 0.54
CA LYS A 278 -19.73 13.67 -0.73
C LYS A 278 -20.72 12.51 -0.63
N ILE A 279 -20.46 11.54 0.25
CA ILE A 279 -21.43 10.49 0.57
C ILE A 279 -22.65 11.08 1.28
N ARG A 280 -22.42 11.96 2.25
CA ARG A 280 -23.48 12.62 3.04
C ARG A 280 -24.37 13.52 2.18
N SER A 281 -23.81 14.21 1.19
CA SER A 281 -24.59 15.02 0.23
C SER A 281 -25.30 14.20 -0.85
N GLY A 282 -25.02 12.90 -0.94
CA GLY A 282 -25.57 12.02 -1.99
C GLY A 282 -24.83 12.10 -3.34
N GLU A 283 -23.73 12.86 -3.43
CA GLU A 283 -22.90 12.92 -4.65
C GLU A 283 -22.14 11.61 -4.91
N ILE A 284 -21.84 10.85 -3.85
CA ILE A 284 -21.31 9.48 -3.94
C ILE A 284 -22.36 8.52 -3.38
N ARG A 285 -22.82 7.59 -4.21
CA ARG A 285 -23.77 6.54 -3.80
C ARG A 285 -23.04 5.36 -3.17
N VAL A 286 -23.42 4.97 -1.96
CA VAL A 286 -22.89 3.77 -1.29
C VAL A 286 -23.73 2.55 -1.68
N LEU A 287 -23.04 1.49 -2.13
CA LEU A 287 -23.63 0.19 -2.46
C LEU A 287 -23.12 -0.86 -1.46
N PRO A 288 -24.00 -1.49 -0.67
CA PRO A 288 -23.58 -2.38 0.42
C PRO A 288 -23.19 -3.78 -0.07
N ALA A 289 -23.76 -4.22 -1.18
CA ALA A 289 -23.60 -5.58 -1.68
C ALA A 289 -22.36 -5.74 -2.57
N ALA A 290 -21.77 -6.94 -2.54
CA ALA A 290 -20.66 -7.28 -3.42
C ALA A 290 -21.11 -7.33 -4.88
N VAL A 291 -20.21 -7.01 -5.81
CA VAL A 291 -20.44 -7.29 -7.23
C VAL A 291 -20.56 -8.80 -7.41
N LYS A 292 -21.66 -9.23 -8.04
CA LYS A 292 -21.99 -10.64 -8.28
C LYS A 292 -21.64 -11.06 -9.71
N SER A 293 -22.03 -10.26 -10.69
CA SER A 293 -21.75 -10.50 -12.11
C SER A 293 -21.91 -9.23 -12.93
N VAL A 294 -21.44 -9.28 -14.17
CA VAL A 294 -21.57 -8.21 -15.16
C VAL A 294 -22.23 -8.76 -16.42
N ARG A 295 -23.15 -7.99 -17.00
CA ARG A 295 -23.79 -8.31 -18.29
C ARG A 295 -23.89 -7.03 -19.12
N GLY A 296 -23.10 -6.96 -20.20
CA GLY A 296 -22.94 -5.70 -20.94
C GLY A 296 -22.38 -4.62 -20.03
N ASN A 297 -23.00 -3.45 -19.99
CA ASN A 297 -22.62 -2.36 -19.07
C ASN A 297 -23.35 -2.42 -17.71
N VAL A 298 -24.19 -3.43 -17.46
CA VAL A 298 -24.96 -3.57 -16.21
C VAL A 298 -24.22 -4.46 -15.23
N VAL A 299 -24.01 -3.95 -14.02
CA VAL A 299 -23.43 -4.70 -12.89
C VAL A 299 -24.57 -5.17 -11.98
N GLU A 300 -24.61 -6.47 -11.70
CA GLU A 300 -25.51 -7.09 -10.73
C GLU A 300 -24.79 -7.25 -9.39
N PHE A 301 -25.46 -6.90 -8.30
CA PHE A 301 -24.94 -7.00 -6.94
C PHE A 301 -25.56 -8.19 -6.19
N GLY A 302 -24.93 -8.60 -5.09
CA GLY A 302 -25.35 -9.74 -4.28
C GLY A 302 -26.74 -9.61 -3.65
N ASP A 303 -27.27 -8.39 -3.53
CA ASP A 303 -28.63 -8.10 -3.06
C ASP A 303 -29.68 -8.13 -4.19
N GLY A 304 -29.28 -8.45 -5.42
CA GLY A 304 -30.14 -8.49 -6.61
C GLY A 304 -30.30 -7.14 -7.31
N SER A 305 -29.78 -6.04 -6.76
CA SER A 305 -29.80 -4.74 -7.43
C SER A 305 -28.94 -4.75 -8.70
N ARG A 306 -29.34 -3.94 -9.69
CA ARG A 306 -28.68 -3.85 -11.00
C ARG A 306 -28.54 -2.39 -11.42
N HIS A 307 -27.32 -1.99 -11.78
CA HIS A 307 -27.03 -0.62 -12.18
C HIS A 307 -26.08 -0.60 -13.40
N PRO A 308 -26.33 0.28 -14.39
CA PRO A 308 -25.40 0.49 -15.49
C PRO A 308 -24.20 1.33 -15.03
N PHE A 309 -23.01 1.02 -15.56
CA PHE A 309 -21.79 1.79 -15.36
C PHE A 309 -21.00 1.90 -16.67
N ASP A 310 -20.26 3.00 -16.82
CA ASP A 310 -19.37 3.26 -17.95
C ASP A 310 -17.91 2.88 -17.63
N ALA A 311 -17.56 2.83 -16.35
CA ALA A 311 -16.24 2.40 -15.88
C ALA A 311 -16.29 1.73 -14.50
N ILE A 312 -15.33 0.83 -14.25
CA ILE A 312 -15.17 0.13 -12.98
C ILE A 312 -13.72 0.29 -12.51
N VAL A 313 -13.54 0.80 -11.29
CA VAL A 313 -12.25 0.89 -10.61
C VAL A 313 -12.21 -0.06 -9.42
N PHE A 314 -11.41 -1.11 -9.52
CA PHE A 314 -11.17 -2.05 -8.44
C PHE A 314 -10.16 -1.50 -7.43
N ALA A 315 -10.64 -1.10 -6.26
CA ALA A 315 -9.84 -0.72 -5.09
C ALA A 315 -9.79 -1.88 -4.08
N THR A 316 -9.55 -3.09 -4.58
CA THR A 316 -9.65 -4.36 -3.85
C THR A 316 -8.37 -4.81 -3.15
N GLY A 317 -7.35 -3.94 -3.14
CA GLY A 317 -6.11 -4.15 -2.40
C GLY A 317 -5.08 -4.98 -3.14
N TYR A 318 -4.08 -5.46 -2.40
CA TYR A 318 -2.88 -6.06 -2.97
C TYR A 318 -2.47 -7.33 -2.21
N ARG A 319 -1.61 -8.13 -2.84
CA ARG A 319 -0.95 -9.30 -2.25
C ARG A 319 0.55 -9.08 -2.18
N SER A 320 1.16 -9.65 -1.16
CA SER A 320 2.62 -9.74 -1.07
C SER A 320 3.13 -10.86 -1.98
N THR A 321 4.22 -10.58 -2.70
CA THR A 321 4.89 -11.57 -3.56
C THR A 321 5.98 -12.35 -2.85
N VAL A 322 6.30 -12.03 -1.59
CA VAL A 322 7.42 -12.62 -0.84
C VAL A 322 7.37 -14.14 -0.84
N ARG A 323 6.20 -14.74 -0.63
CA ARG A 323 6.04 -16.21 -0.61
C ARG A 323 6.35 -16.89 -1.95
N ARG A 324 6.35 -16.16 -3.07
CA ARG A 324 6.66 -16.73 -4.39
C ARG A 324 8.16 -16.93 -4.56
N TRP A 325 8.98 -15.95 -4.18
CA TRP A 325 10.42 -15.96 -4.41
C TRP A 325 11.24 -16.39 -3.18
N LEU A 326 10.78 -16.10 -1.95
CA LEU A 326 11.50 -16.47 -0.74
C LEU A 326 11.20 -17.93 -0.35
N LYS A 327 12.19 -18.81 -0.48
CA LYS A 327 12.09 -20.25 -0.18
C LYS A 327 12.67 -20.53 1.20
N VAL A 328 11.87 -20.33 2.25
CA VAL A 328 12.25 -20.73 3.61
C VAL A 328 11.75 -22.15 3.87
N ARG A 329 12.65 -23.07 4.25
CA ARG A 329 12.23 -24.41 4.74
C ARG A 329 11.47 -24.23 6.04
N ARG A 330 10.22 -24.72 6.11
CA ARG A 330 9.45 -24.81 7.36
C ARG A 330 10.19 -25.73 8.34
N ARG A 331 10.96 -25.16 9.28
CA ARG A 331 11.30 -25.82 10.55
C ARG A 331 10.75 -24.98 11.70
N ALA A 332 10.42 -25.67 12.78
CA ALA A 332 9.63 -25.30 13.95
C ALA A 332 9.69 -23.81 14.40
N PRO A 333 8.62 -23.30 15.05
CA PRO A 333 8.46 -21.89 15.44
C PRO A 333 9.52 -21.30 16.39
N HIS A 334 10.55 -22.07 16.78
CA HIS A 334 11.69 -21.60 17.58
C HIS A 334 13.00 -21.43 16.78
N ALA A 335 12.97 -21.64 15.46
CA ALA A 335 14.16 -21.55 14.58
C ALA A 335 14.24 -20.26 13.73
N LEU A 336 13.40 -19.26 13.98
CA LEU A 336 13.51 -17.95 13.31
C LEU A 336 14.77 -17.17 13.72
N THR A 337 15.50 -17.63 14.75
CA THR A 337 16.78 -17.08 15.22
C THR A 337 17.99 -17.47 14.36
N ASN A 338 17.91 -18.52 13.54
CA ASN A 338 19.05 -19.00 12.74
C ASN A 338 19.04 -18.54 11.27
N TYR A 339 17.92 -18.02 10.77
CA TYR A 339 17.85 -17.45 9.44
C TYR A 339 17.88 -15.93 9.58
N ARG A 340 19.02 -15.32 9.24
CA ARG A 340 19.25 -13.86 9.30
C ARG A 340 18.42 -13.09 8.26
N ILE A 341 17.10 -13.21 8.33
CA ILE A 341 16.13 -12.50 7.50
C ILE A 341 15.60 -11.32 8.29
N ILE A 342 15.77 -10.11 7.75
CA ILE A 342 15.17 -8.91 8.33
C ILE A 342 13.97 -8.54 7.47
N PHE A 343 12.77 -8.68 8.04
CA PHE A 343 11.56 -8.10 7.45
C PHE A 343 11.49 -6.63 7.83
N THR A 344 11.50 -5.77 6.82
CA THR A 344 11.28 -4.35 7.05
C THR A 344 9.80 -4.03 6.86
N ARG A 345 9.13 -3.63 7.93
CA ARG A 345 7.77 -3.08 7.87
C ARG A 345 7.84 -1.58 8.02
N TRP A 346 7.73 -0.88 6.91
CA TRP A 346 7.61 0.57 6.89
C TRP A 346 6.39 0.96 6.05
N SER A 347 5.25 1.12 6.75
CA SER A 347 3.99 1.57 6.17
C SER A 347 3.81 3.04 6.50
N ILE A 348 4.26 3.91 5.61
CA ILE A 348 3.68 5.25 5.50
C ILE A 348 2.32 5.00 4.86
N SER A 349 1.22 5.17 5.59
CA SER A 349 -0.11 4.72 5.16
C SER A 349 -0.42 5.14 3.72
N ILE A 350 -0.19 4.17 2.84
CA ILE A 350 -0.69 4.00 1.49
C ILE A 350 -1.14 2.55 1.48
N CYS A 351 -2.46 2.39 1.44
CA CYS A 351 -3.13 1.20 0.95
C CYS A 351 -2.69 -0.13 1.60
N THR A 352 -3.15 -0.47 2.80
CA THR A 352 -3.13 -1.88 3.23
C THR A 352 -4.54 -2.33 3.58
N ALA A 353 -5.27 -2.82 2.58
CA ALA A 353 -6.28 -3.84 2.82
C ALA A 353 -5.51 -5.17 2.93
N LYS A 354 -5.22 -5.62 4.16
CA LYS A 354 -4.63 -6.94 4.36
C LYS A 354 -5.79 -7.95 4.29
N LYS A 355 -5.61 -9.02 3.51
CA LYS A 355 -6.54 -10.16 3.53
C LYS A 355 -6.25 -10.99 4.78
N ALA A 356 -7.29 -11.43 5.48
CA ALA A 356 -7.17 -12.49 6.47
C ALA A 356 -6.58 -13.74 5.79
N SER A 357 -5.76 -14.45 6.57
CA SER A 357 -4.98 -15.67 6.28
C SER A 357 -5.43 -16.54 5.11
#